data_AF-A0A2U0SWH0-F1
#
_entry.id   AF-A0A2U0SWH0-F1
#
_cell.length_a   1.000
_cell.length_b   1.000
_cell.length_c   1.000
_cell.angle_alpha   90.00
_cell.angle_beta   90.00
_cell.angle_gamma   90.00
#
_symmetry.space_group_name_H-M   'P 1'
#
loop_
_entity.id
_entity.type
_entity.pdbx_description
1 polymer ?
#
loop_
_entity_poly.entity_id
_entity_poly.type
_entity_poly.pdbx_seq_one_letter_code
_entity_poly.pdbx_strand_id
1 'polypeptide(L)'
;MPKSTHVAQLSSFVFLLCVSLLSVPASAIAAPPSLQTMAQQFSTCAQPSFQAGELLDEGVTGFGIDLDGDRYWVAVMDRVVLPLQASRDAPPVATLRLDRPVVEEFQEQMVWRQRLLQHTASLMDVPVQETPLADGARLLTANKKILKGKYAGLSLIVDQKRQLFVQIEWARLPSYTTMREAIAMQEAVLARLRTCLPKV
;
A
#
# COMPACT_ATOMS: atom_id res chain seq x y z
N MET A 1 87.90 -23.72 37.32
CA MET A 1 87.17 -23.17 38.50
C MET A 1 85.99 -22.36 37.99
N PRO A 2 84.75 -22.69 38.37
CA PRO A 2 83.55 -22.02 37.88
C PRO A 2 83.22 -20.78 38.72
N LYS A 3 82.59 -19.78 38.11
CA LYS A 3 81.74 -18.80 38.80
C LYS A 3 80.38 -18.77 38.11
N SER A 4 79.38 -19.13 38.91
CA SER A 4 77.94 -19.00 38.68
C SER A 4 77.55 -17.53 38.53
N THR A 5 76.54 -17.22 37.72
CA THR A 5 75.28 -16.56 38.14
C THR A 5 74.31 -16.28 36.97
N HIS A 6 73.05 -16.73 37.14
CA HIS A 6 71.74 -16.12 36.81
C HIS A 6 71.41 -15.63 35.37
N VAL A 7 70.18 -15.59 34.82
CA VAL A 7 68.79 -16.12 34.96
C VAL A 7 67.98 -15.39 33.85
N ALA A 8 66.78 -15.90 33.50
CA ALA A 8 65.69 -15.29 32.71
C ALA A 8 65.78 -15.49 31.17
N GLN A 9 64.94 -16.28 30.48
CA GLN A 9 63.49 -16.49 30.43
C GLN A 9 62.72 -15.39 29.65
N LEU A 10 61.83 -15.84 28.74
CA LEU A 10 60.82 -15.12 27.92
C LEU A 10 61.37 -14.49 26.62
N SER A 11 60.71 -14.50 25.46
CA SER A 11 59.34 -14.85 25.10
C SER A 11 59.27 -15.00 23.57
N SER A 12 58.61 -16.05 23.09
CA SER A 12 58.06 -16.12 21.72
C SER A 12 56.80 -15.26 21.65
N PHE A 13 56.70 -14.33 20.69
CA PHE A 13 55.40 -13.85 20.21
C PHE A 13 55.45 -13.54 18.72
N VAL A 14 54.88 -14.47 17.95
CA VAL A 14 54.46 -14.30 16.57
C VAL A 14 53.26 -13.34 16.58
N PHE A 15 53.43 -12.12 16.07
CA PHE A 15 52.32 -11.20 15.86
C PHE A 15 51.74 -11.42 14.45
N LEU A 16 50.62 -12.13 14.39
CA LEU A 16 49.73 -12.15 13.23
C LEU A 16 49.16 -10.74 12.99
N LEU A 17 49.41 -10.17 11.81
CA LEU A 17 48.65 -9.01 11.33
C LEU A 17 47.22 -9.47 11.01
N CYS A 18 46.29 -9.10 11.90
CA CYS A 18 44.86 -9.26 11.69
C CYS A 18 44.36 -8.14 10.78
N VAL A 19 43.87 -8.52 9.60
CA VAL A 19 43.20 -7.64 8.64
C VAL A 19 41.90 -7.15 9.25
N SER A 20 41.84 -5.87 9.61
CA SER A 20 40.60 -5.21 10.06
C SER A 20 39.67 -4.97 8.86
N LEU A 21 38.98 -6.02 8.42
CA LEU A 21 37.76 -5.90 7.62
C LEU A 21 36.67 -5.32 8.53
N LEU A 22 36.56 -3.98 8.55
CA LEU A 22 35.39 -3.29 9.09
C LEU A 22 34.17 -3.76 8.29
N SER A 23 33.41 -4.68 8.86
CA SER A 23 32.11 -5.08 8.36
C SER A 23 31.18 -3.87 8.43
N VAL A 24 30.94 -3.24 7.28
CA VAL A 24 29.85 -2.26 7.13
C VAL A 24 28.56 -3.02 7.44
N PRO A 25 27.75 -2.60 8.43
CA PRO A 25 26.46 -3.23 8.63
C PRO A 25 25.64 -3.00 7.36
N ALA A 26 25.27 -4.08 6.69
CA ALA A 26 24.26 -4.03 5.65
C ALA A 26 23.03 -3.39 6.28
N SER A 27 22.66 -2.18 5.83
CA SER A 27 21.44 -1.52 6.25
C SER A 27 20.30 -2.50 6.07
N ALA A 28 19.79 -3.06 7.17
CA ALA A 28 18.63 -3.93 7.14
C ALA A 28 17.48 -3.09 6.57
N ILE A 29 17.04 -3.40 5.36
CA ILE A 29 15.83 -2.82 4.79
C ILE A 29 14.72 -3.26 5.73
N ALA A 30 14.16 -2.32 6.49
CA ALA A 30 13.06 -2.60 7.39
C ALA A 30 11.92 -3.24 6.60
N ALA A 31 11.41 -4.37 7.09
CA ALA A 31 10.29 -5.04 6.44
C ALA A 31 9.10 -4.07 6.31
N PRO A 32 8.33 -4.12 5.21
CA PRO A 32 7.14 -3.29 5.07
C PRO A 32 6.18 -3.51 6.24
N PRO A 33 5.48 -2.47 6.74
CA PRO A 33 4.51 -2.62 7.82
C PRO A 33 3.41 -3.62 7.43
N SER A 34 2.78 -4.30 8.40
CA SER A 34 1.63 -5.17 8.13
C SER A 34 0.45 -4.38 7.55
N LEU A 35 -0.42 -5.03 6.77
CA LEU A 35 -1.59 -4.35 6.20
C LEU A 35 -2.56 -3.85 7.27
N GLN A 36 -2.70 -4.58 8.38
CA GLN A 36 -3.47 -4.15 9.54
C GLN A 36 -2.92 -2.84 10.12
N THR A 37 -1.59 -2.73 10.26
CA THR A 37 -0.94 -1.49 10.74
C THR A 37 -1.20 -0.33 9.78
N MET A 38 -1.10 -0.57 8.47
CA MET A 38 -1.38 0.44 7.46
C MET A 38 -2.84 0.88 7.46
N ALA A 39 -3.78 -0.07 7.59
CA ALA A 39 -5.19 0.25 7.68
C ALA A 39 -5.52 1.04 8.97
N GLN A 40 -4.89 0.70 10.09
CA GLN A 40 -5.04 1.47 11.34
C GLN A 40 -4.48 2.89 11.20
N GLN A 41 -3.37 3.07 10.48
CA GLN A 41 -2.84 4.40 10.16
C GLN A 41 -3.81 5.19 9.29
N PHE A 42 -4.36 4.59 8.23
CA PHE A 42 -5.38 5.23 7.40
C PHE A 42 -6.63 5.61 8.20
N SER A 43 -7.11 4.73 9.08
CA SER A 43 -8.19 5.02 10.02
C SER A 43 -7.89 6.25 10.88
N THR A 44 -6.69 6.31 11.45
CA THR A 44 -6.23 7.44 12.28
C THR A 44 -6.19 8.75 11.50
N CYS A 45 -5.71 8.74 10.25
CA CYS A 45 -5.68 9.96 9.43
C CYS A 45 -7.03 10.39 8.89
N ALA A 46 -7.94 9.44 8.70
CA ALA A 46 -9.31 9.72 8.28
C ALA A 46 -10.06 10.54 9.36
N GLN A 47 -9.69 10.36 10.63
CA GLN A 47 -10.24 11.13 11.74
C GLN A 47 -9.79 12.61 11.74
N PRO A 48 -10.60 13.52 12.31
CA PRO A 48 -11.94 13.28 12.86
C PRO A 48 -13.04 13.26 11.79
N SER A 49 -12.72 13.51 10.52
CA SER A 49 -13.71 13.68 9.45
C SER A 49 -14.43 12.40 9.06
N PHE A 50 -13.78 11.25 9.24
CA PHE A 50 -14.32 9.94 8.93
C PHE A 50 -14.00 8.96 10.04
N GLN A 51 -14.91 8.03 10.27
CA GLN A 51 -14.73 6.90 11.17
C GLN A 51 -14.43 5.65 10.34
N ALA A 52 -13.50 4.83 10.81
CA ALA A 52 -13.36 3.48 10.29
C ALA A 52 -14.53 2.63 10.79
N GLY A 53 -15.14 1.86 9.89
CA GLY A 53 -16.00 0.75 10.30
C GLY A 53 -15.16 -0.45 10.73
N GLU A 54 -15.81 -1.60 10.82
CA GLU A 54 -15.13 -2.86 11.15
C GLU A 54 -14.04 -3.19 10.11
N LEU A 55 -12.84 -3.41 10.61
CA LEU A 55 -11.71 -3.85 9.80
C LEU A 55 -11.85 -5.34 9.52
N LEU A 56 -11.81 -5.74 8.26
CA LEU A 56 -11.88 -7.15 7.87
C LEU A 56 -10.52 -7.61 7.36
N ASP A 57 -9.97 -8.63 8.00
CA ASP A 57 -8.76 -9.32 7.55
C ASP A 57 -9.18 -10.56 6.76
N GLU A 58 -8.90 -10.55 5.46
CA GLU A 58 -9.21 -11.64 4.54
C GLU A 58 -8.00 -12.56 4.29
N GLY A 59 -6.79 -12.20 4.77
CA GLY A 59 -5.57 -12.98 4.61
C GLY A 59 -5.24 -13.33 3.16
N VAL A 60 -4.80 -14.56 2.92
CA VAL A 60 -4.47 -15.08 1.58
C VAL A 60 -5.74 -15.30 0.77
N THR A 61 -5.81 -14.72 -0.42
CA THR A 61 -6.99 -14.79 -1.29
C THR A 61 -6.60 -14.63 -2.77
N GLY A 62 -7.59 -14.51 -3.65
CA GLY A 62 -7.37 -14.18 -5.05
C GLY A 62 -8.64 -13.84 -5.79
N PHE A 63 -8.51 -13.30 -6.99
CA PHE A 63 -9.65 -12.99 -7.85
C PHE A 63 -9.28 -13.05 -9.33
N GLY A 64 -10.26 -13.39 -10.17
CA GLY A 64 -10.11 -13.39 -11.61
C GLY A 64 -10.34 -12.01 -12.22
N ILE A 65 -9.53 -11.67 -13.21
CA ILE A 65 -9.74 -10.55 -14.13
C ILE A 65 -9.99 -11.17 -15.51
N ASP A 66 -11.13 -10.86 -16.12
CA ASP A 66 -11.48 -11.24 -17.49
C ASP A 66 -11.73 -9.95 -18.28
N LEU A 67 -10.90 -9.70 -19.30
CA LEU A 67 -10.92 -8.49 -20.11
C LEU A 67 -10.77 -8.86 -21.58
N ASP A 68 -11.82 -8.61 -22.36
CA ASP A 68 -11.83 -8.76 -23.82
C ASP A 68 -11.34 -10.14 -24.32
N GLY A 69 -11.57 -11.19 -23.53
CA GLY A 69 -11.17 -12.57 -23.84
C GLY A 69 -9.84 -13.00 -23.20
N ASP A 70 -9.04 -12.06 -22.67
CA ASP A 70 -7.88 -12.40 -21.86
C ASP A 70 -8.28 -12.65 -20.40
N ARG A 71 -7.60 -13.60 -19.76
CA ARG A 71 -7.84 -13.96 -18.36
C ARG A 71 -6.57 -13.93 -17.54
N TYR A 72 -6.69 -13.39 -16.33
CA TYR A 72 -5.61 -13.34 -15.36
C TYR A 72 -6.14 -13.65 -13.97
N TRP A 73 -5.41 -14.49 -13.23
CA TRP A 73 -5.71 -14.76 -11.83
C TRP A 73 -4.77 -13.96 -10.94
N VAL A 74 -5.34 -13.10 -10.10
CA VAL A 74 -4.60 -12.28 -9.16
C VAL A 74 -4.44 -13.05 -7.85
N ALA A 75 -3.22 -13.46 -7.51
CA ALA A 75 -2.91 -14.04 -6.21
C ALA A 75 -2.61 -12.94 -5.18
N VAL A 76 -3.27 -12.97 -4.03
CA VAL A 76 -3.10 -11.98 -2.96
C VAL A 76 -2.60 -12.67 -1.71
N MET A 77 -1.42 -12.29 -1.23
CA MET A 77 -0.77 -12.90 -0.07
C MET A 77 -1.31 -12.37 1.26
N ASP A 78 -1.85 -11.15 1.26
CA ASP A 78 -2.51 -10.55 2.40
C ASP A 78 -3.52 -9.52 1.89
N ARG A 79 -4.71 -9.47 2.51
CA ARG A 79 -5.75 -8.50 2.20
C ARG A 79 -6.41 -8.01 3.46
N VAL A 80 -6.52 -6.69 3.56
CA VAL A 80 -7.29 -6.01 4.60
C VAL A 80 -8.30 -5.05 3.96
N VAL A 81 -9.55 -5.11 4.42
CA VAL A 81 -10.62 -4.22 3.97
C VAL A 81 -10.99 -3.24 5.07
N LEU A 82 -10.93 -1.94 4.73
CA LEU A 82 -11.21 -0.82 5.61
C LEU A 82 -12.37 0.02 5.03
N PRO A 83 -13.58 -0.10 5.56
CA PRO A 83 -14.66 0.85 5.26
C PRO A 83 -14.44 2.17 6.01
N LEU A 84 -14.63 3.29 5.31
CA LEU A 84 -14.67 4.64 5.90
C LEU A 84 -16.09 5.19 5.84
N GLN A 85 -16.55 5.74 6.96
CA GLN A 85 -17.90 6.24 7.17
C GLN A 85 -17.86 7.70 7.58
N ALA A 86 -18.87 8.50 7.18
CA ALA A 86 -18.95 9.91 7.59
C ALA A 86 -19.26 10.08 9.09
N SER A 87 -19.92 9.10 9.69
CA SER A 87 -20.20 9.02 11.12
C SER A 87 -20.34 7.56 11.54
N ARG A 88 -20.37 7.30 12.85
CA ARG A 88 -20.70 5.98 13.39
C ARG A 88 -22.03 5.50 12.79
N ASP A 89 -22.08 4.24 12.37
CA ASP A 89 -23.25 3.56 11.81
C ASP A 89 -23.75 4.08 10.44
N ALA A 90 -23.07 5.06 9.84
CA ALA A 90 -23.39 5.49 8.48
C ALA A 90 -22.90 4.47 7.44
N PRO A 91 -23.58 4.34 6.28
CA PRO A 91 -23.04 3.58 5.17
C PRO A 91 -21.64 4.08 4.78
N PRO A 92 -20.72 3.19 4.35
CA PRO A 92 -19.38 3.61 3.96
C PRO A 92 -19.42 4.61 2.80
N VAL A 93 -18.69 5.72 2.93
CA VAL A 93 -18.42 6.66 1.82
C VAL A 93 -17.38 6.07 0.86
N ALA A 94 -16.47 5.25 1.41
CA ALA A 94 -15.41 4.58 0.68
C ALA A 94 -15.11 3.24 1.33
N THR A 95 -14.76 2.25 0.52
CA THR A 95 -14.19 0.98 1.00
C THR A 95 -12.81 0.83 0.41
N LEU A 96 -11.79 0.83 1.26
CA LEU A 96 -10.40 0.62 0.89
C LEU A 96 -10.09 -0.87 1.00
N ARG A 97 -9.62 -1.50 -0.08
CA ARG A 97 -9.05 -2.85 -0.06
C ARG A 97 -7.56 -2.72 -0.25
N LEU A 98 -6.81 -3.02 0.80
CA LEU A 98 -5.36 -3.06 0.81
C LEU A 98 -4.94 -4.47 0.46
N ASP A 99 -4.16 -4.63 -0.62
CA ASP A 99 -3.68 -5.92 -1.09
C ASP A 99 -2.15 -5.93 -1.12
N ARG A 100 -1.56 -6.99 -0.57
CA ARG A 100 -0.17 -7.34 -0.78
C ARG A 100 -0.10 -8.52 -1.74
N PRO A 101 0.47 -8.35 -2.95
CA PRO A 101 0.60 -9.43 -3.91
C PRO A 101 1.79 -10.33 -3.56
N VAL A 102 1.96 -11.38 -4.37
CA VAL A 102 3.26 -12.06 -4.50
C VAL A 102 4.26 -11.05 -5.07
N VAL A 103 5.46 -10.95 -4.48
CA VAL A 103 6.44 -9.89 -4.81
C VAL A 103 6.89 -9.99 -6.27
N GLU A 104 7.12 -11.21 -6.73
CA GLU A 104 7.54 -11.52 -8.10
C GLU A 104 6.46 -11.16 -9.14
N GLU A 105 5.19 -11.15 -8.73
CA GLU A 105 4.05 -10.84 -9.58
C GLU A 105 3.63 -9.37 -9.51
N PHE A 106 4.24 -8.55 -8.64
CA PHE A 106 3.77 -7.18 -8.39
C PHE A 106 3.62 -6.36 -9.68
N GLN A 107 4.63 -6.40 -10.57
CA GLN A 107 4.61 -5.64 -11.82
C GLN A 107 3.52 -6.14 -12.77
N GLU A 108 3.34 -7.45 -12.87
CA GLU A 108 2.30 -8.04 -13.71
C GLU A 108 0.90 -7.70 -13.17
N GLN A 109 0.69 -7.86 -11.86
CA GLN A 109 -0.56 -7.49 -11.20
C GLN A 109 -0.85 -5.99 -11.33
N MET A 110 0.17 -5.13 -11.27
CA MET A 110 0.02 -3.69 -11.52
C MET A 110 -0.57 -3.47 -12.92
N VAL A 111 0.00 -4.08 -13.96
CA VAL A 111 -0.48 -3.94 -15.35
C VAL A 111 -1.93 -4.42 -15.46
N TRP A 112 -2.26 -5.59 -14.91
CA TRP A 112 -3.62 -6.14 -14.99
C TRP A 112 -4.66 -5.32 -14.23
N ARG A 113 -4.33 -4.84 -13.03
CA ARG A 113 -5.22 -3.98 -12.25
C ARG A 113 -5.42 -2.62 -12.92
N GLN A 114 -4.38 -2.07 -13.55
CA GLN A 114 -4.49 -0.86 -14.35
C GLN A 114 -5.36 -1.07 -15.60
N ARG A 115 -5.17 -2.16 -16.33
CA ARG A 115 -6.03 -2.56 -17.46
C ARG A 115 -7.48 -2.71 -17.03
N LEU A 116 -7.74 -3.35 -15.89
CA LEU A 116 -9.09 -3.49 -15.34
C LEU A 116 -9.73 -2.13 -15.04
N LEU A 117 -9.00 -1.22 -14.41
CA LEU A 117 -9.50 0.13 -14.14
C LEU A 117 -9.78 0.90 -15.44
N GLN A 118 -8.88 0.80 -16.43
CA GLN A 118 -9.06 1.42 -17.74
C GLN A 118 -10.26 0.87 -18.49
N HIS A 119 -10.44 -0.46 -18.52
CA HIS A 119 -11.60 -1.10 -19.12
C HIS A 119 -12.89 -0.66 -18.41
N THR A 120 -12.90 -0.65 -17.08
CA THR A 120 -14.04 -0.17 -16.28
C THR A 120 -14.36 1.29 -16.59
N ALA A 121 -13.34 2.15 -16.71
CA ALA A 121 -13.49 3.56 -17.07
C ALA A 121 -14.08 3.73 -18.49
N SER A 122 -13.62 2.92 -19.45
CA SER A 122 -14.16 2.87 -20.82
C SER A 122 -15.64 2.51 -20.85
N LEU A 123 -16.07 1.49 -20.10
CA LEU A 123 -17.49 1.11 -19.97
C LEU A 123 -18.36 2.24 -19.38
N MET A 124 -17.76 3.17 -18.64
CA MET A 124 -18.42 4.33 -18.06
C MET A 124 -18.24 5.61 -18.90
N ASP A 125 -17.55 5.52 -20.05
CA ASP A 125 -17.18 6.64 -20.91
C ASP A 125 -16.43 7.75 -20.15
N VAL A 126 -15.49 7.39 -19.27
CA VAL A 126 -14.71 8.34 -18.47
C VAL A 126 -13.22 8.08 -18.61
N PRO A 127 -12.37 9.11 -18.55
CA PRO A 127 -10.93 8.92 -18.53
C PRO A 127 -10.48 8.41 -17.16
N VAL A 128 -9.40 7.62 -17.15
CA VAL A 128 -8.61 7.40 -15.93
C VAL A 128 -7.70 8.60 -15.73
N GLN A 129 -7.80 9.23 -14.57
CA GLN A 129 -6.91 10.31 -14.16
C GLN A 129 -5.79 9.76 -13.29
N GLU A 130 -4.55 10.12 -13.59
CA GLU A 130 -3.38 9.76 -12.81
C GLU A 130 -2.89 10.96 -12.00
N THR A 131 -2.64 10.76 -10.72
CA THR A 131 -2.07 11.76 -9.81
C THR A 131 -0.85 11.15 -9.13
N PRO A 132 0.34 11.75 -9.28
CA PRO A 132 1.52 11.29 -8.54
C PRO A 132 1.31 11.49 -7.04
N LEU A 133 1.82 10.54 -6.26
CA LEU A 133 1.92 10.60 -4.82
C LEU A 133 3.40 10.57 -4.43
N ALA A 134 3.68 10.80 -3.15
CA ALA A 134 5.03 10.72 -2.62
C ALA A 134 5.64 9.31 -2.72
N ASP A 135 6.96 9.22 -2.60
CA ASP A 135 7.71 7.96 -2.66
C ASP A 135 7.51 7.14 -3.95
N GLY A 136 7.09 7.80 -5.04
CA GLY A 136 6.84 7.14 -6.34
C GLY A 136 5.51 6.37 -6.41
N ALA A 137 4.65 6.48 -5.38
CA ALA A 137 3.30 5.95 -5.44
C ALA A 137 2.43 6.77 -6.41
N ARG A 138 1.35 6.17 -6.92
CA ARG A 138 0.46 6.78 -7.92
C ARG A 138 -0.99 6.51 -7.59
N LEU A 139 -1.84 7.50 -7.74
CA LEU A 139 -3.30 7.38 -7.62
C LEU A 139 -3.92 7.42 -9.02
N LEU A 140 -4.67 6.38 -9.37
CA LEU A 140 -5.46 6.30 -10.59
C LEU A 140 -6.94 6.39 -10.21
N THR A 141 -7.72 7.23 -10.87
CA THR A 141 -9.13 7.44 -10.52
C THR A 141 -10.00 7.42 -11.77
N ALA A 142 -11.09 6.66 -11.72
CA ALA A 142 -12.15 6.62 -12.73
C ALA A 142 -13.48 7.02 -12.08
N ASN A 143 -13.88 8.28 -12.28
CA ASN A 143 -15.10 8.85 -11.71
C ASN A 143 -16.22 8.90 -12.74
N LYS A 144 -17.42 8.47 -12.35
CA LYS A 144 -18.59 8.50 -13.24
C LYS A 144 -19.00 9.93 -13.57
N LYS A 145 -19.61 10.10 -14.75
CA LYS A 145 -20.28 11.36 -15.14
C LYS A 145 -21.62 11.55 -14.44
N ILE A 146 -22.30 10.45 -14.07
CA ILE A 146 -23.64 10.45 -13.48
C ILE A 146 -23.75 9.49 -12.28
N LEU A 147 -24.61 9.84 -11.31
CA LEU A 147 -24.87 9.00 -10.13
C LEU A 147 -25.83 7.86 -10.47
N LYS A 148 -25.32 6.78 -11.07
CA LYS A 148 -26.10 5.57 -11.38
C LYS A 148 -25.41 4.30 -10.86
N GLY A 149 -26.22 3.32 -10.46
CA GLY A 149 -25.76 2.05 -9.89
C GLY A 149 -25.34 2.20 -8.43
N LYS A 150 -24.52 1.25 -7.96
CA LYS A 150 -24.08 1.14 -6.55
C LYS A 150 -22.90 2.05 -6.19
N TYR A 151 -22.06 2.36 -7.17
CA TYR A 151 -20.79 3.08 -6.95
C TYR A 151 -20.76 4.40 -7.72
N ALA A 152 -20.09 5.40 -7.16
CA ALA A 152 -19.82 6.70 -7.78
C ALA A 152 -18.52 6.70 -8.62
N GLY A 153 -17.60 5.79 -8.32
CA GLY A 153 -16.33 5.66 -9.03
C GLY A 153 -15.46 4.55 -8.44
N LEU A 154 -14.26 4.42 -8.99
CA LEU A 154 -13.23 3.50 -8.51
C LEU A 154 -11.87 4.21 -8.56
N SER A 155 -11.04 4.00 -7.55
CA SER A 155 -9.64 4.41 -7.58
C SER A 155 -8.71 3.25 -7.25
N LEU A 156 -7.46 3.37 -7.70
CA LEU A 156 -6.37 2.44 -7.41
C LEU A 156 -5.14 3.24 -7.03
N ILE A 157 -4.62 3.01 -5.83
CA ILE A 157 -3.27 3.43 -5.43
C ILE A 157 -2.31 2.29 -5.72
N VAL A 158 -1.21 2.62 -6.40
CA VAL A 158 -0.09 1.72 -6.63
C VAL A 158 1.11 2.29 -5.87
N ASP A 159 1.58 1.56 -4.85
CA ASP A 159 2.77 1.91 -4.07
C ASP A 159 3.84 0.83 -4.28
N GLN A 160 4.76 1.12 -5.20
CA GLN A 160 5.81 0.18 -5.58
C GLN A 160 6.83 -0.01 -4.45
N LYS A 161 7.14 1.03 -3.69
CA LYS A 161 8.11 0.99 -2.59
C LYS A 161 7.67 0.01 -1.52
N ARG A 162 6.36 -0.05 -1.25
CA ARG A 162 5.76 -0.94 -0.23
C ARG A 162 5.14 -2.21 -0.81
N GLN A 163 5.22 -2.42 -2.12
CA GLN A 163 4.60 -3.53 -2.83
C GLN A 163 3.11 -3.66 -2.43
N LEU A 164 2.38 -2.54 -2.53
CA LEU A 164 1.01 -2.42 -2.06
C LEU A 164 0.09 -1.90 -3.17
N PHE A 165 -1.10 -2.49 -3.25
CA PHE A 165 -2.24 -1.91 -3.96
C PHE A 165 -3.30 -1.46 -2.96
N VAL A 166 -3.91 -0.30 -3.18
CA VAL A 166 -5.12 0.12 -2.46
C VAL A 166 -6.22 0.41 -3.46
N GLN A 167 -7.18 -0.51 -3.59
CA GLN A 167 -8.38 -0.26 -4.38
C GLN A 167 -9.40 0.48 -3.52
N ILE A 168 -9.95 1.57 -4.02
CA ILE A 168 -10.95 2.38 -3.32
C ILE A 168 -12.25 2.34 -4.10
N GLU A 169 -13.25 1.66 -3.53
CA GLU A 169 -14.61 1.67 -4.06
C GLU A 169 -15.37 2.87 -3.47
N TRP A 170 -15.78 3.81 -4.31
CA TRP A 170 -16.54 4.98 -3.88
C TRP A 170 -18.03 4.66 -3.91
N ALA A 171 -18.68 4.62 -2.74
CA ALA A 171 -20.10 4.31 -2.67
C ALA A 171 -20.94 5.44 -3.27
N ARG A 172 -22.08 5.10 -3.89
CA ARG A 172 -23.14 6.07 -4.16
C ARG A 172 -24.06 6.10 -2.95
N LEU A 173 -24.01 7.19 -2.18
CA LEU A 173 -24.90 7.39 -1.05
C LEU A 173 -26.23 8.02 -1.48
N PRO A 174 -27.36 7.72 -0.80
CA PRO A 174 -28.65 8.37 -1.05
C PRO A 174 -28.62 9.89 -0.84
N SER A 175 -27.71 10.38 0.00
CA SER A 175 -27.50 11.80 0.25
C SER A 175 -26.88 12.54 -0.93
N TYR A 176 -26.30 11.84 -1.91
CA TYR A 176 -25.75 12.47 -3.10
C TYR A 176 -26.86 12.68 -4.13
N THR A 177 -27.10 13.94 -4.45
CA THR A 177 -27.99 14.39 -5.51
C THR A 177 -27.22 14.65 -6.80
N THR A 178 -25.92 14.96 -6.72
CA THR A 178 -25.07 15.22 -7.89
C THR A 178 -23.70 14.54 -7.83
N MET A 179 -23.09 14.26 -8.99
CA MET A 179 -21.70 13.76 -9.02
C MET A 179 -20.71 14.73 -8.37
N ARG A 180 -21.00 16.04 -8.36
CA ARG A 180 -20.15 17.05 -7.71
C ARG A 180 -20.02 16.77 -6.22
N GLU A 181 -21.12 16.41 -5.55
CA GLU A 181 -21.11 16.07 -4.11
C GLU A 181 -20.33 14.78 -3.85
N ALA A 182 -20.50 13.77 -4.70
CA ALA A 182 -19.73 12.54 -4.59
C ALA A 182 -18.24 12.81 -4.78
N ILE A 183 -17.83 13.58 -5.79
CA ILE A 183 -16.43 13.94 -6.03
C ILE A 183 -15.87 14.74 -4.85
N ALA A 184 -16.61 15.72 -4.32
CA ALA A 184 -16.17 16.46 -3.14
C ALA A 184 -15.93 15.55 -1.92
N MET A 185 -16.78 14.54 -1.71
CA MET A 185 -16.56 13.54 -0.66
C MET A 185 -15.30 12.70 -0.91
N GLN A 186 -15.08 12.25 -2.15
CA GLN A 186 -13.89 11.49 -2.53
C GLN A 186 -12.62 12.30 -2.29
N GLU A 187 -12.61 13.57 -2.70
CA GLU A 187 -11.51 14.50 -2.49
C GLU A 187 -11.24 14.72 -0.99
N ALA A 188 -12.28 14.85 -0.18
CA ALA A 188 -12.15 14.98 1.27
C ALA A 188 -11.53 13.72 1.91
N VAL A 189 -11.96 12.53 1.51
CA VAL A 189 -11.35 11.26 1.95
C VAL A 189 -9.90 11.18 1.52
N LEU A 190 -9.60 11.43 0.24
CA LEU A 190 -8.24 11.37 -0.30
C LEU A 190 -7.31 12.39 0.37
N ALA A 191 -7.79 13.61 0.66
CA ALA A 191 -7.01 14.62 1.38
C ALA A 191 -6.60 14.13 2.77
N ARG A 192 -7.48 13.40 3.47
CA ARG A 192 -7.16 12.77 4.76
C ARG A 192 -6.18 11.61 4.60
N LEU A 193 -6.40 10.70 3.65
CA LEU A 193 -5.52 9.55 3.45
C LEU A 193 -4.09 9.98 3.04
N ARG A 194 -3.97 11.05 2.24
CA ARG A 194 -2.68 11.63 1.84
C ARG A 194 -1.82 12.09 3.02
N THR A 195 -2.37 12.35 4.20
CA THR A 195 -1.55 12.75 5.35
C THR A 195 -0.73 11.61 5.96
N CYS A 196 -1.09 10.33 5.71
CA CYS A 196 -0.28 9.17 6.10
C CYS A 196 0.12 8.24 4.95
N LEU A 197 -0.18 8.63 3.72
CA LEU A 197 0.78 8.33 2.67
C LEU A 197 2.10 9.04 3.06
N PRO A 198 3.26 8.37 2.92
CA PRO A 198 4.55 8.94 3.34
C PRO A 198 4.73 10.28 2.63
N LYS A 199 5.27 11.29 3.32
CA LYS A 199 5.44 12.62 2.73
C LYS A 199 6.73 12.67 1.92
N VAL A 200 6.71 13.50 0.86
CA VAL A 200 7.90 13.88 0.07
C VAL A 200 8.99 14.41 0.99
#